data_AF-A0A9C8ZM26-F1
#
_entry.id   AF-A0A9C8ZM26-F1
#
_cell.length_a   1.000
_cell.length_b   1.000
_cell.length_c   1.000
_cell.angle_alpha   90.00
_cell.angle_beta   90.00
_cell.angle_gamma   90.00
#
_symmetry.space_group_name_H-M   'P 1'
#
loop_
_entity.id
_entity.type
_entity.pdbx_description
1 polymer ?
#
loop_
_entity_poly.entity_id
_entity_poly.type
_entity_poly.pdbx_seq_one_letter_code
_entity_poly.pdbx_strand_id
1 'polypeptide(L)' 'YRVNVWTVNEPEDIQRMMRLGVDMIISDYPDRVRDVLSGQP' A
#
# COMPACT_ATOMS: atom_id res chain seq x y z
N TYR A 1 -4.61 -11.07 -14.65
CA TYR A 1 -5.30 -11.34 -13.38
C TYR A 1 -5.14 -10.12 -12.49
N ARG A 2 -6.07 -9.85 -11.55
CA ARG A 2 -5.92 -8.78 -10.54
C ARG A 2 -5.53 -9.39 -9.18
N VAL A 3 -4.63 -8.73 -8.46
CA VAL A 3 -4.12 -9.13 -7.15
C VAL A 3 -4.34 -8.00 -6.15
N ASN A 4 -5.21 -8.25 -5.18
CA ASN A 4 -5.57 -7.30 -4.13
C ASN A 4 -5.09 -7.83 -2.78
N VAL A 5 -4.57 -6.96 -1.91
CA VAL A 5 -3.99 -7.35 -0.61
C VAL A 5 -4.68 -6.67 0.56
N TRP A 6 -4.79 -7.39 1.67
CA TRP A 6 -5.40 -6.95 2.93
C TRP A 6 -4.71 -7.65 4.12
N THR A 7 -4.64 -7.09 5.32
CA THR A 7 -4.70 -5.66 5.67
C THR A 7 -3.27 -5.15 5.83
N VAL A 8 -2.89 -4.11 5.10
CA VAL A 8 -1.51 -3.63 5.07
C VAL A 8 -1.42 -2.27 5.76
N ASN A 9 -0.81 -2.24 6.95
CA ASN A 9 -0.85 -1.06 7.83
C ASN A 9 0.50 -0.36 7.99
N GLU A 10 1.60 -1.08 7.80
CA GLU A 10 2.96 -0.56 7.97
C GLU A 10 3.49 0.07 6.66
N PRO A 11 4.11 1.27 6.70
CA PRO A 11 4.64 1.94 5.51
C PRO A 11 5.61 1.09 4.69
N GLU A 12 6.46 0.30 5.35
CA GLU A 12 7.43 -0.58 4.70
C GLU A 12 6.74 -1.69 3.89
N ASP A 13 5.65 -2.24 4.43
CA ASP A 13 4.85 -3.24 3.74
C ASP A 13 4.04 -2.63 2.59
N ILE A 14 3.51 -1.41 2.76
CA ILE A 14 2.85 -0.66 1.69
C ILE A 14 3.84 -0.47 0.51
N GLN A 15 5.06 0.01 0.79
CA GLN A 15 6.10 0.15 -0.22
C GLN A 15 6.47 -1.18 -0.88
N ARG A 16 6.52 -2.26 -0.10
CA ARG A 16 6.78 -3.61 -0.62
C ARG A 16 5.67 -4.07 -1.55
N MET A 17 4.41 -3.90 -1.18
CA MET A 17 3.25 -4.27 -2.01
C MET A 17 3.23 -3.47 -3.31
N MET A 18 3.56 -2.18 -3.25
CA MET A 18 3.73 -1.34 -4.44
C MET A 18 4.83 -1.88 -5.37
N ARG A 19 6.01 -2.25 -4.84
CA ARG A 19 7.09 -2.84 -5.64
C ARG A 19 6.71 -4.18 -6.28
N LEU A 20 5.79 -4.93 -5.66
CA LEU A 20 5.27 -6.19 -6.19
C LEU A 20 4.18 -5.99 -7.25
N GLY A 21 3.73 -4.75 -7.49
CA GLY A 21 2.76 -4.43 -8.54
C GLY A 21 1.34 -4.92 -8.24
N VAL A 22 0.93 -4.90 -6.97
CA VAL A 22 -0.47 -5.23 -6.60
C VAL A 22 -1.44 -4.18 -7.17
N ASP A 23 -2.66 -4.60 -7.49
CA ASP A 23 -3.68 -3.72 -8.06
C ASP A 23 -4.38 -2.86 -6.97
N MET A 24 -4.48 -3.37 -5.75
CA MET A 24 -5.16 -2.68 -4.64
C MET A 24 -4.56 -3.05 -3.28
N ILE A 25 -4.39 -2.03 -2.42
CA ILE A 25 -3.99 -2.17 -1.01
C ILE A 25 -5.18 -1.77 -0.14
N ILE A 26 -5.62 -2.69 0.72
CA ILE A 26 -6.64 -2.45 1.73
C ILE A 26 -5.94 -2.27 3.08
N SER A 27 -6.23 -1.15 3.75
CA SER A 27 -5.55 -0.72 4.98
C SER A 27 -6.55 -0.15 5.97
N ASP A 28 -6.29 -0.33 7.26
CA ASP A 28 -7.01 0.39 8.32
C ASP A 28 -6.57 1.87 8.38
N TYR A 29 -5.40 2.19 7.80
CA TYR A 29 -4.81 3.52 7.73
C TYR A 29 -4.63 3.97 6.27
N PRO A 30 -5.73 4.25 5.54
CA PRO A 30 -5.66 4.62 4.13
C PRO A 30 -4.82 5.88 3.87
N ASP A 31 -4.69 6.76 4.86
CA ASP A 31 -3.87 7.97 4.76
C ASP A 31 -2.38 7.64 4.68
N ARG A 32 -1.88 6.65 5.43
CA ARG A 32 -0.49 6.18 5.31
C ARG A 32 -0.19 5.64 3.91
N VAL A 33 -1.17 4.95 3.32
CA VAL A 33 -1.06 4.45 1.94
C VAL A 33 -0.94 5.64 0.97
N ARG A 34 -1.73 6.70 1.16
CA ARG A 34 -1.65 7.92 0.35
C ARG A 34 -0.31 8.63 0.51
N ASP A 35 0.19 8.74 1.73
CA ASP A 35 1.47 9.41 2.01
C ASP A 35 2.61 8.71 1.25
N VAL A 36 2.71 7.39 1.40
CA VAL A 36 3.69 6.55 0.69
C VAL A 36 3.53 6.65 -0.84
N LEU A 37 2.30 6.66 -1.36
CA LEU A 37 2.03 6.81 -2.80
C LEU A 37 2.41 8.18 -3.35
N SER A 38 2.22 9.24 -2.56
CA SER A 38 2.52 10.62 -2.96
C SER A 38 4.02 10.95 -2.89
N GLY A 39 4.83 10.08 -2.29
CA GLY A 39 6.25 10.32 -2.04
C GLY A 39 6.49 11.49 -1.07
N GLN A 40 5.46 11.89 -0.30
CA GLN A 40 5.64 12.83 0.80
C GLN A 40 6.37 12.11 1.95
N PRO A 41 7.35 12.76 2.59
CA PRO A 41 8.05 12.20 3.74
C PRO A 41 7.13 12.01 4.95
#